data_AF-A0A679HJY6-F1
#
_entry.id   AF-A0A679HJY6-F1
#
_cell.length_a   1.000
_cell.length_b   1.000
_cell.length_c   1.000
_cell.angle_alpha   90.00
_cell.angle_beta   90.00
_cell.angle_gamma   90.00
#
_symmetry.space_group_name_H-M   'P 1'
#
loop_
_entity.id
_entity.type
_entity.pdbx_description
1 polymer ?
#
loop_
_entity_poly.entity_id
_entity_poly.type
_entity_poly.pdbx_seq_one_letter_code
_entity_poly.pdbx_strand_id
1 'polypeptide(L)'
;MNGTTKMALACLGMVSLALAAESAQAATIVLNGTGSSAGRQYAGLAPVFICDASPVPTFFKDSANPPNETEWQCKTNGGADDLIVRYHALNSIAGYQLNQGAFPKQTSFINTAASTCAGATTVVIGGKNVNQRVCSTVVLANQNVHWGASDVQAASFHQTGGGATGIVAETGVSSNPVVSVPFSIIVGGNVRQFVSGSPQPLQSLTREQIEQIFAGAVTDWTTLGLAVSGGSSTIDLCLRSAGSGTKATADEVLFVNANETDFPSQPFNSGSGNMATCVSTHPSSIGYIDSDSVPGLTGGAYAVKIGGASAPSGTAASKLDLACGRYPFWANWNVVKRTTSLDTLTGVAGTQAKLDSLITNMVDNNPLPGFWVKLFSAATPESFVLKNQDRGPISYIGGGETACRQ
;
A
#
# COMPACT_ATOMS: atom_id res chain seq x y z
N MET A 1 34.21 87.54 19.79
CA MET A 1 35.46 86.95 20.29
C MET A 1 35.11 85.65 20.98
N ASN A 2 35.84 84.58 20.64
CA ASN A 2 36.00 83.31 21.35
C ASN A 2 34.76 82.52 21.82
N GLY A 3 34.64 81.28 21.35
CA GLY A 3 33.73 80.32 21.95
C GLY A 3 33.50 79.04 21.16
N THR A 4 34.56 78.34 20.79
CA THR A 4 34.54 76.92 20.37
C THR A 4 33.79 76.04 21.38
N THR A 5 32.87 75.19 20.93
CA THR A 5 32.81 73.78 21.40
C THR A 5 32.26 72.88 20.30
N LYS A 6 33.17 72.07 19.74
CA LYS A 6 32.91 70.88 18.94
C LYS A 6 32.38 69.80 19.88
N MET A 7 31.27 69.14 19.56
CA MET A 7 31.01 67.79 20.09
C MET A 7 31.37 66.80 18.99
N ALA A 8 32.52 66.15 19.20
CA ALA A 8 33.02 65.06 18.41
C ALA A 8 32.16 63.81 18.68
N LEU A 9 31.62 63.23 17.61
CA LEU A 9 31.05 61.89 17.62
C LEU A 9 32.09 60.93 17.05
N ALA A 10 33.00 60.46 17.90
CA ALA A 10 33.85 59.31 17.61
C ALA A 10 34.51 58.81 18.91
N CYS A 11 34.02 57.69 19.45
CA CYS A 11 34.86 56.69 20.08
C CYS A 11 34.34 55.31 19.69
N LEU A 12 35.13 54.65 18.85
CA LEU A 12 35.15 53.22 18.62
C LEU A 12 35.35 52.47 19.94
N GLY A 13 34.65 51.35 20.12
CA GLY A 13 34.86 50.50 21.28
C GLY A 13 34.08 49.19 21.23
N MET A 14 34.65 48.22 20.50
CA MET A 14 34.49 46.77 20.70
C MET A 14 33.19 46.10 20.24
N VAL A 15 33.29 45.56 19.03
CA VAL A 15 33.02 44.15 18.70
C VAL A 15 32.43 43.32 19.86
N SER A 16 31.12 43.16 19.83
CA SER A 16 30.50 41.88 20.16
C SER A 16 29.75 41.42 18.92
N LEU A 17 30.48 40.75 18.03
CA LEU A 17 29.92 39.64 17.26
C LEU A 17 29.38 38.63 18.28
N ALA A 18 28.19 38.88 18.81
CA ALA A 18 27.34 37.81 19.25
C ALA A 18 26.84 37.17 17.95
N LEU A 19 27.66 36.25 17.43
CA LEU A 19 27.16 35.17 16.61
C LEU A 19 25.99 34.59 17.38
N ALA A 20 24.78 34.92 16.95
CA ALA A 20 23.63 34.07 17.18
C ALA A 20 23.94 32.78 16.41
N ALA A 21 24.77 31.93 17.02
CA ALA A 21 24.63 30.50 16.85
C ALA A 21 23.31 30.15 17.53
N GLU A 22 22.19 30.50 16.89
CA GLU A 22 21.05 29.60 16.92
C GLU A 22 21.64 28.28 16.46
N SER A 23 21.83 27.37 17.41
CA SER A 23 22.10 25.98 17.08
C SER A 23 21.03 25.60 16.06
N ALA A 24 21.43 25.39 14.82
CA ALA A 24 20.59 24.77 13.82
C ALA A 24 20.22 23.40 14.39
N GLN A 25 19.13 23.32 15.15
CA GLN A 25 18.45 22.06 15.37
C GLN A 25 18.03 21.64 13.98
N ALA A 26 18.74 20.65 13.43
CA ALA A 26 18.32 20.01 12.20
C ALA A 26 16.86 19.62 12.39
N ALA A 27 15.96 20.34 11.71
CA ALA A 27 14.54 20.13 11.85
C ALA A 27 14.25 18.68 11.45
N THR A 28 13.55 17.93 12.31
CA THR A 28 13.16 16.56 11.99
C THR A 28 12.26 16.57 10.76
N ILE A 29 12.69 15.90 9.70
CA ILE A 29 11.88 15.71 8.51
C ILE A 29 10.85 14.62 8.82
N VAL A 30 9.58 14.92 8.57
CA VAL A 30 8.47 14.00 8.82
C VAL A 30 7.73 13.74 7.52
N LEU A 31 7.60 12.47 7.12
CA LEU A 31 6.84 12.03 5.95
C LEU A 31 5.72 11.10 6.40
N ASN A 32 4.47 11.60 6.39
CA ASN A 32 3.31 10.82 6.80
C ASN A 32 2.53 10.39 5.55
N GLY A 33 2.45 9.08 5.31
CA GLY A 33 1.77 8.47 4.16
C GLY A 33 0.51 7.72 4.54
N THR A 34 -0.50 7.71 3.69
CA THR A 34 -1.72 6.93 3.94
C THR A 34 -2.37 6.47 2.65
N GLY A 35 -3.35 5.58 2.74
CA GLY A 35 -4.16 5.16 1.61
C GLY A 35 -4.30 3.65 1.56
N SER A 36 -3.93 3.06 0.43
CA SER A 36 -4.16 1.65 0.12
C SER A 36 -3.72 0.68 1.23
N SER A 37 -4.62 -0.23 1.62
CA SER A 37 -4.26 -1.38 2.45
C SER A 37 -3.52 -2.47 1.66
N ALA A 38 -3.82 -2.61 0.37
CA ALA A 38 -3.01 -3.40 -0.54
C ALA A 38 -1.65 -2.71 -0.71
N GLY A 39 -0.56 -3.45 -0.53
CA GLY A 39 0.79 -2.86 -0.58
C GLY A 39 1.19 -2.07 0.63
N ARG A 40 0.45 -2.17 1.74
CA ARG A 40 0.87 -1.58 3.02
C ARG A 40 2.21 -2.10 3.51
N GLN A 41 2.56 -3.35 3.21
CA GLN A 41 3.89 -3.87 3.52
C GLN A 41 4.98 -3.19 2.67
N TYR A 42 4.68 -2.95 1.39
CA TYR A 42 5.61 -2.27 0.50
C TYR A 42 5.85 -0.83 0.98
N ALA A 43 4.77 -0.09 1.26
CA ALA A 43 4.82 1.24 1.85
C ALA A 43 5.55 1.27 3.20
N GLY A 44 5.26 0.31 4.07
CA GLY A 44 5.79 0.21 5.42
C GLY A 44 7.25 -0.24 5.48
N LEU A 45 7.79 -0.90 4.45
CA LEU A 45 9.19 -1.38 4.44
C LEU A 45 10.11 -0.53 3.55
N ALA A 46 9.57 0.18 2.56
CA ALA A 46 10.35 1.04 1.66
C ALA A 46 11.25 2.09 2.36
N PRO A 47 10.89 2.69 3.52
CA PRO A 47 11.74 3.68 4.18
C PRO A 47 13.15 3.16 4.53
N VAL A 48 13.34 1.85 4.64
CA VAL A 48 14.64 1.24 4.90
C VAL A 48 15.72 1.69 3.89
N PHE A 49 15.33 1.97 2.65
CA PHE A 49 16.27 2.32 1.58
C PHE A 49 16.78 3.76 1.67
N ILE A 50 16.03 4.66 2.32
CA ILE A 50 16.45 6.06 2.54
C ILE A 50 17.05 6.33 3.93
N CYS A 51 16.90 5.39 4.86
CA CYS A 51 17.54 5.42 6.16
C CYS A 51 19.03 5.07 6.07
N ASP A 52 19.88 5.76 6.81
CA ASP A 52 21.27 5.35 7.01
C ASP A 52 21.34 4.05 7.84
N ALA A 53 22.43 3.31 7.70
CA ALA A 53 22.64 2.07 8.46
C ALA A 53 23.06 2.33 9.93
N SER A 54 23.59 3.52 10.22
CA SER A 54 24.06 3.93 11.54
C SER A 54 23.61 5.36 11.85
N PRO A 55 23.05 5.63 13.06
CA PRO A 55 22.65 4.66 14.07
C PRO A 55 21.58 3.68 13.53
N VAL A 56 21.48 2.50 14.14
CA VAL A 56 20.56 1.44 13.71
C VAL A 56 19.12 1.97 13.67
N PRO A 57 18.44 1.97 12.51
CA PRO A 57 17.06 2.43 12.38
C PRO A 57 16.11 1.69 13.31
N THR A 58 15.06 2.37 13.77
CA THR A 58 13.98 1.76 14.54
C THR A 58 12.70 1.70 13.70
N PHE A 59 12.07 0.53 13.66
CA PHE A 59 10.83 0.28 12.93
C PHE A 59 9.73 -0.16 13.91
N PHE A 60 8.71 0.67 14.06
CA PHE A 60 7.52 0.39 14.85
C PHE A 60 6.41 -0.11 13.93
N LYS A 61 5.65 -1.11 14.40
CA LYS A 61 4.46 -1.61 13.72
C LYS A 61 3.39 -2.02 14.71
N ASP A 62 2.13 -1.97 14.30
CA ASP A 62 1.02 -2.56 15.05
C ASP A 62 1.09 -4.10 15.05
N SER A 63 0.13 -4.74 15.72
CA SER A 63 0.06 -6.19 15.86
C SER A 63 -0.63 -6.90 14.69
N ALA A 64 -1.23 -6.16 13.75
CA ALA A 64 -1.83 -6.76 12.57
C ALA A 64 -0.76 -7.46 11.70
N ASN A 65 -1.20 -8.47 10.97
CA ASN A 65 -0.35 -9.22 10.05
C ASN A 65 -1.04 -9.37 8.69
N PRO A 66 -0.59 -8.65 7.64
CA PRO A 66 0.43 -7.60 7.67
C PRO A 66 0.01 -6.32 8.43
N PRO A 67 0.98 -5.52 8.93
CA PRO A 67 0.72 -4.35 9.77
C PRO A 67 -0.03 -3.25 9.03
N ASN A 68 -0.97 -2.60 9.69
CA ASN A 68 -1.74 -1.48 9.14
C ASN A 68 -1.08 -0.14 9.42
N GLU A 69 -0.43 0.00 10.57
CA GLU A 69 0.28 1.21 10.94
C GLU A 69 1.75 0.93 11.17
N THR A 70 2.60 1.80 10.62
CA THR A 70 4.05 1.71 10.76
C THR A 70 4.69 3.07 10.96
N GLU A 71 5.80 3.10 11.67
CA GLU A 71 6.65 4.27 11.84
C GLU A 71 8.12 3.86 11.79
N TRP A 72 8.90 4.54 10.94
CA TRP A 72 10.35 4.50 10.95
C TRP A 72 10.91 5.72 11.63
N GLN A 73 11.91 5.51 12.46
CA GLN A 73 12.75 6.57 13.02
C GLN A 73 14.20 6.25 12.68
N CYS A 74 14.86 7.11 11.92
CA CYS A 74 16.23 6.89 11.48
C CYS A 74 16.95 8.20 11.16
N LYS A 75 18.26 8.10 10.95
CA LYS A 75 19.04 9.17 10.33
C LYS A 75 19.06 9.03 8.82
N THR A 76 19.33 10.12 8.13
CA THR A 76 19.61 10.17 6.69
C THR A 76 20.73 11.19 6.42
N ASN A 77 21.26 11.19 5.19
CA ASN A 77 22.33 12.11 4.77
C ASN A 77 23.61 11.96 5.63
N GLY A 78 24.03 10.72 5.88
CA GLY A 78 25.26 10.43 6.63
C GLY A 78 25.17 10.78 8.11
N GLY A 79 23.97 10.70 8.70
CA GLY A 79 23.72 11.01 10.12
C GLY A 79 23.23 12.43 10.39
N ALA A 80 23.19 13.31 9.38
CA ALA A 80 22.92 14.74 9.56
C ALA A 80 21.46 15.03 9.92
N ASP A 81 20.51 14.37 9.26
CA ASP A 81 19.09 14.71 9.37
C ASP A 81 18.32 13.62 10.11
N ASP A 82 17.45 14.03 11.03
CA ASP A 82 16.44 13.14 11.63
C ASP A 82 15.27 12.94 10.68
N LEU A 83 14.89 11.68 10.46
CA LEU A 83 13.80 11.30 9.60
C LEU A 83 12.79 10.43 10.35
N ILE A 84 11.52 10.83 10.27
CA ILE A 84 10.38 10.01 10.65
C ILE A 84 9.53 9.75 9.41
N VAL A 85 9.28 8.46 9.10
CA VAL A 85 8.36 8.08 8.04
C VAL A 85 7.24 7.23 8.62
N ARG A 86 5.99 7.65 8.41
CA ARG A 86 4.81 6.93 8.90
C ARG A 86 3.99 6.43 7.72
N TYR A 87 3.36 5.27 7.90
CA TYR A 87 2.31 4.81 7.00
C TYR A 87 1.10 4.30 7.78
N HIS A 88 -0.10 4.69 7.35
CA HIS A 88 -1.37 4.15 7.84
C HIS A 88 -2.23 3.65 6.68
N ALA A 89 -2.42 2.33 6.63
CA ALA A 89 -3.29 1.63 5.71
C ALA A 89 -4.77 1.89 6.05
N LEU A 90 -5.44 2.63 5.17
CA LEU A 90 -6.87 2.90 5.21
C LEU A 90 -7.53 2.24 3.98
N ASN A 91 -7.95 3.06 3.03
CA ASN A 91 -8.43 2.67 1.72
C ASN A 91 -7.72 3.50 0.64
N SER A 92 -7.72 3.00 -0.58
CA SER A 92 -6.92 3.55 -1.68
C SER A 92 -7.39 4.94 -2.11
N ILE A 93 -8.70 5.21 -2.02
CA ILE A 93 -9.26 6.54 -2.31
C ILE A 93 -8.74 7.62 -1.35
N ALA A 94 -8.45 7.28 -0.09
CA ALA A 94 -7.86 8.22 0.88
C ALA A 94 -6.47 8.69 0.45
N GLY A 95 -5.71 7.85 -0.28
CA GLY A 95 -4.42 8.22 -0.86
C GLY A 95 -4.53 9.47 -1.75
N TYR A 96 -5.60 9.60 -2.51
CA TYR A 96 -5.92 10.82 -3.27
C TYR A 96 -6.55 11.89 -2.37
N GLN A 97 -7.68 11.58 -1.72
CA GLN A 97 -8.49 12.59 -1.03
C GLN A 97 -7.75 13.34 0.07
N LEU A 98 -6.84 12.68 0.80
CA LEU A 98 -6.08 13.31 1.89
C LEU A 98 -4.86 14.12 1.39
N ASN A 99 -4.44 13.87 0.16
CA ASN A 99 -3.37 14.62 -0.50
C ASN A 99 -3.88 15.77 -1.38
N GLN A 100 -5.20 15.98 -1.47
CA GLN A 100 -5.78 17.07 -2.26
C GLN A 100 -6.01 18.36 -1.47
N GLY A 101 -6.22 19.45 -2.21
CA GLY A 101 -6.56 20.78 -1.68
C GLY A 101 -5.32 21.63 -1.36
N ALA A 102 -5.56 22.86 -0.91
CA ALA A 102 -4.49 23.83 -0.64
C ALA A 102 -3.62 23.48 0.58
N PHE A 103 -4.17 22.74 1.55
CA PHE A 103 -3.50 22.42 2.81
C PHE A 103 -3.44 20.91 3.05
N PRO A 104 -2.41 20.40 3.76
CA PRO A 104 -2.36 19.02 4.22
C PRO A 104 -3.60 18.68 5.06
N LYS A 105 -4.33 17.65 4.66
CA LYS A 105 -5.37 17.06 5.52
C LYS A 105 -4.72 16.17 6.55
N GLN A 106 -5.45 15.81 7.60
CA GLN A 106 -4.94 14.99 8.68
C GLN A 106 -5.57 13.60 8.69
N THR A 107 -4.78 12.64 9.14
CA THR A 107 -5.26 11.32 9.59
C THR A 107 -4.45 10.88 10.79
N SER A 108 -4.85 9.79 11.40
CA SER A 108 -4.24 9.25 12.60
C SER A 108 -3.04 8.36 12.25
N PHE A 109 -1.99 8.39 13.08
CA PHE A 109 -0.80 7.55 12.93
C PHE A 109 -0.31 7.08 14.30
N ILE A 110 0.53 6.03 14.36
CA ILE A 110 1.11 5.59 15.63
C ILE A 110 1.77 6.77 16.35
N ASN A 111 1.36 6.98 17.60
CA ASN A 111 2.09 7.79 18.55
C ASN A 111 2.99 6.87 19.35
N THR A 112 4.24 6.72 18.93
CA THR A 112 5.21 5.80 19.54
C THR A 112 5.57 6.17 20.98
N ALA A 113 5.38 7.43 21.39
CA ALA A 113 5.57 7.89 22.76
C ALA A 113 4.40 7.51 23.69
N ALA A 114 3.18 7.34 23.15
CA ALA A 114 1.99 6.99 23.92
C ALA A 114 1.56 5.52 23.76
N SER A 115 2.12 4.81 22.78
CA SER A 115 1.80 3.41 22.49
C SER A 115 2.62 2.47 23.37
N THR A 116 2.06 1.30 23.66
CA THR A 116 2.78 0.22 24.35
C THR A 116 3.47 -0.65 23.33
N CYS A 117 4.76 -0.43 23.10
CA CYS A 117 5.56 -1.19 22.16
C CYS A 117 6.59 -2.07 22.88
N ALA A 118 6.63 -3.33 22.50
CA ALA A 118 7.53 -4.32 23.07
C ALA A 118 9.02 -3.92 22.91
N GLY A 119 9.88 -4.62 23.64
CA GLY A 119 11.33 -4.50 23.48
C GLY A 119 11.77 -4.66 22.02
N ALA A 120 12.84 -3.96 21.63
CA ALA A 120 13.37 -4.05 20.28
C ALA A 120 13.90 -5.45 20.00
N THR A 121 13.53 -6.01 18.84
CA THR A 121 14.12 -7.21 18.26
C THR A 121 14.88 -6.80 17.01
N THR A 122 16.16 -7.17 16.90
CA THR A 122 16.94 -6.90 15.70
C THR A 122 16.49 -7.81 14.57
N VAL A 123 16.09 -7.23 13.45
CA VAL A 123 15.74 -7.92 12.20
C VAL A 123 16.56 -7.35 11.04
N VAL A 124 16.61 -8.08 9.93
CA VAL A 124 17.23 -7.58 8.70
C VAL A 124 16.13 -7.21 7.71
N ILE A 125 16.08 -5.95 7.31
CA ILE A 125 15.14 -5.42 6.31
C ILE A 125 15.97 -4.71 5.24
N GLY A 126 15.74 -5.02 3.96
CA GLY A 126 16.50 -4.39 2.87
C GLY A 126 18.02 -4.51 3.00
N GLY A 127 18.52 -5.58 3.64
CA GLY A 127 19.95 -5.79 3.91
C GLY A 127 20.53 -4.99 5.08
N LYS A 128 19.72 -4.23 5.82
CA LYS A 128 20.13 -3.43 6.98
C LYS A 128 19.62 -4.04 8.28
N ASN A 129 20.41 -3.96 9.35
CA ASN A 129 19.95 -4.25 10.70
C ASN A 129 18.95 -3.17 11.12
N VAL A 130 17.83 -3.57 11.71
CA VAL A 130 16.75 -2.69 12.15
C VAL A 130 16.22 -3.15 13.50
N ASN A 131 16.04 -2.20 14.42
CA ASN A 131 15.39 -2.42 15.70
C ASN A 131 13.87 -2.44 15.50
N GLN A 132 13.28 -3.62 15.30
CA GLN A 132 11.83 -3.76 15.16
C GLN A 132 11.15 -3.77 16.54
N ARG A 133 10.07 -3.01 16.68
CA ARG A 133 9.20 -2.97 17.86
C ARG A 133 7.75 -3.20 17.45
N VAL A 134 7.07 -4.11 18.14
CA VAL A 134 5.65 -4.41 17.91
C VAL A 134 4.83 -3.73 19.00
N CYS A 135 3.87 -2.90 18.59
CA CYS A 135 2.98 -2.17 19.48
C CYS A 135 1.70 -2.99 19.70
N SER A 136 1.57 -3.59 20.88
CA SER A 136 0.41 -4.41 21.25
C SER A 136 -0.82 -3.57 21.60
N THR A 137 -0.60 -2.34 22.05
CA THR A 137 -1.64 -1.32 22.23
C THR A 137 -1.20 -0.07 21.50
N VAL A 138 -1.87 0.23 20.39
CA VAL A 138 -1.57 1.38 19.55
C VAL A 138 -2.41 2.57 19.99
N VAL A 139 -1.75 3.67 20.32
CA VAL A 139 -2.38 4.98 20.49
C VAL A 139 -2.10 5.77 19.22
N LEU A 140 -3.15 6.26 18.58
CA LEU A 140 -3.02 7.05 17.36
C LEU A 140 -3.08 8.55 17.66
N ALA A 141 -2.31 9.34 16.92
CA ALA A 141 -2.35 10.80 16.94
C ALA A 141 -2.56 11.34 15.52
N ASN A 142 -3.39 12.39 15.40
CA ASN A 142 -3.62 13.03 14.12
C ASN A 142 -2.38 13.82 13.68
N GLN A 143 -1.96 13.60 12.43
CA GLN A 143 -0.84 14.28 11.79
C GLN A 143 -1.21 14.66 10.36
N ASN A 144 -0.55 15.67 9.83
CA ASN A 144 -0.67 16.08 8.43
C ASN A 144 -0.21 14.96 7.49
N VAL A 145 -0.96 14.73 6.43
CA VAL A 145 -0.63 13.78 5.36
C VAL A 145 0.23 14.47 4.30
N HIS A 146 1.35 13.84 3.97
CA HIS A 146 2.34 14.37 3.02
C HIS A 146 2.36 13.60 1.70
N TRP A 147 1.98 12.31 1.73
CA TRP A 147 1.86 11.50 0.53
C TRP A 147 0.77 10.43 0.68
N GLY A 148 0.40 9.82 -0.43
CA GLY A 148 -0.71 8.89 -0.55
C GLY A 148 -0.33 7.64 -1.31
N ALA A 149 -1.09 6.58 -1.11
CA ALA A 149 -0.93 5.32 -1.81
C ALA A 149 -2.27 4.85 -2.39
N SER A 150 -2.26 4.36 -3.62
CA SER A 150 -3.44 3.76 -4.23
C SER A 150 -3.04 2.61 -5.15
N ASP A 151 -3.63 1.44 -4.95
CA ASP A 151 -3.51 0.25 -5.83
C ASP A 151 -4.35 0.35 -7.12
N VAL A 152 -4.81 1.55 -7.49
CA VAL A 152 -5.43 1.91 -8.79
C VAL A 152 -5.20 3.39 -9.12
N GLN A 153 -5.37 3.74 -10.39
CA GLN A 153 -5.48 5.13 -10.85
C GLN A 153 -6.77 5.78 -10.33
N ALA A 154 -6.78 7.11 -10.19
CA ALA A 154 -7.97 7.83 -9.71
C ALA A 154 -9.20 7.58 -10.59
N ALA A 155 -9.01 7.51 -11.92
CA ALA A 155 -10.08 7.31 -12.89
C ALA A 155 -10.78 5.94 -12.75
N SER A 156 -10.12 4.97 -12.12
CA SER A 156 -10.68 3.64 -11.89
C SER A 156 -11.67 3.62 -10.72
N PHE A 157 -11.80 4.70 -9.94
CA PHE A 157 -12.81 4.78 -8.88
C PHE A 157 -14.17 5.20 -9.43
N HIS A 158 -15.08 4.23 -9.50
CA HIS A 158 -16.47 4.44 -9.90
C HIS A 158 -17.44 3.41 -9.28
N GLN A 159 -16.95 2.58 -8.35
CA GLN A 159 -17.72 1.47 -7.80
C GLN A 159 -18.58 1.90 -6.61
N THR A 160 -19.72 1.22 -6.46
CA THR A 160 -20.61 1.30 -5.29
C THR A 160 -20.34 0.17 -4.32
N GLY A 161 -20.51 0.43 -3.01
CA GLY A 161 -20.45 -0.62 -1.99
C GLY A 161 -20.53 -0.07 -0.58
N GLY A 162 -21.33 -0.73 0.27
CA GLY A 162 -21.54 -0.32 1.66
C GLY A 162 -22.28 1.01 1.78
N GLY A 163 -23.19 1.30 0.84
CA GLY A 163 -23.99 2.53 0.83
C GLY A 163 -23.25 3.79 0.35
N ALA A 164 -22.05 3.65 -0.21
CA ALA A 164 -21.26 4.75 -0.77
C ALA A 164 -20.85 4.47 -2.22
N THR A 165 -20.48 5.53 -2.95
CA THR A 165 -19.84 5.44 -4.28
C THR A 165 -18.44 6.03 -4.18
N GLY A 166 -17.43 5.28 -4.63
CA GLY A 166 -16.05 5.74 -4.62
C GLY A 166 -15.77 6.53 -5.87
N ILE A 167 -15.59 7.85 -5.76
CA ILE A 167 -15.22 8.73 -6.87
C ILE A 167 -14.13 9.67 -6.40
N VAL A 168 -13.07 9.80 -7.20
CA VAL A 168 -12.00 10.79 -6.99
C VAL A 168 -11.36 11.16 -8.33
N ALA A 169 -10.76 12.34 -8.42
CA ALA A 169 -10.01 12.81 -9.58
C ALA A 169 -8.58 13.20 -9.18
N GLU A 170 -7.63 13.27 -10.11
CA GLU A 170 -6.26 13.73 -9.83
C GLU A 170 -6.14 15.26 -9.83
N THR A 171 -6.84 15.94 -8.91
CA THR A 171 -6.81 17.41 -8.82
C THR A 171 -5.77 17.89 -7.81
N GLY A 172 -4.73 18.60 -8.26
CA GLY A 172 -3.67 19.13 -7.38
C GLY A 172 -2.74 18.06 -6.79
N VAL A 173 -2.78 16.86 -7.36
CA VAL A 173 -1.94 15.72 -7.03
C VAL A 173 -1.41 15.07 -8.31
N SER A 174 -0.32 14.32 -8.20
CA SER A 174 0.22 13.46 -9.25
C SER A 174 0.36 12.04 -8.72
N SER A 175 0.00 11.04 -9.53
CA SER A 175 0.28 9.63 -9.26
C SER A 175 1.58 9.18 -9.95
N ASN A 176 2.34 8.32 -9.27
CA ASN A 176 3.56 7.72 -9.78
C ASN A 176 3.46 6.21 -9.59
N PRO A 177 3.25 5.42 -10.65
CA PRO A 177 3.17 3.97 -10.54
C PRO A 177 4.56 3.41 -10.23
N VAL A 178 4.67 2.54 -9.21
CA VAL A 178 5.97 1.99 -8.76
C VAL A 178 6.08 0.47 -8.93
N VAL A 179 4.99 -0.26 -8.68
CA VAL A 179 4.96 -1.73 -8.75
C VAL A 179 3.60 -2.25 -9.25
N SER A 180 3.56 -3.44 -9.85
CA SER A 180 2.32 -4.17 -10.10
C SER A 180 1.84 -4.87 -8.83
N VAL A 181 0.56 -4.71 -8.51
CA VAL A 181 -0.13 -5.37 -7.39
C VAL A 181 -1.03 -6.46 -7.93
N PRO A 182 -0.70 -7.74 -7.75
CA PRO A 182 -1.61 -8.81 -8.08
C PRO A 182 -2.66 -9.01 -6.99
N PHE A 183 -3.84 -9.45 -7.41
CA PHE A 183 -4.96 -9.77 -6.53
C PHE A 183 -5.32 -11.25 -6.64
N SER A 184 -5.91 -11.79 -5.60
CA SER A 184 -6.32 -13.19 -5.48
C SER A 184 -7.81 -13.28 -5.21
N ILE A 185 -8.45 -14.32 -5.74
CA ILE A 185 -9.71 -14.81 -5.19
C ILE A 185 -9.40 -15.73 -4.01
N ILE A 186 -10.12 -15.53 -2.91
CA ILE A 186 -10.01 -16.33 -1.70
C ILE A 186 -11.37 -16.93 -1.34
N VAL A 187 -11.35 -18.13 -0.79
CA VAL A 187 -12.55 -18.85 -0.35
C VAL A 187 -12.42 -19.30 1.09
N GLY A 188 -13.56 -19.45 1.75
CA GLY A 188 -13.65 -19.95 3.10
C GLY A 188 -13.19 -21.40 3.21
N GLY A 189 -12.81 -21.79 4.43
CA GLY A 189 -12.19 -23.08 4.71
C GLY A 189 -13.05 -24.31 4.44
N ASN A 190 -14.34 -24.19 4.12
CA ASN A 190 -15.24 -25.31 3.85
C ASN A 190 -15.58 -25.50 2.37
N VAL A 191 -15.22 -24.59 1.47
CA VAL A 191 -15.48 -24.73 0.03
C VAL A 191 -14.60 -25.84 -0.56
N ARG A 192 -15.17 -26.75 -1.35
CA ARG A 192 -14.52 -27.95 -1.90
C ARG A 192 -14.93 -28.20 -3.35
N GLN A 193 -14.06 -28.89 -4.08
CA GLN A 193 -14.38 -29.54 -5.36
C GLN A 193 -14.44 -31.06 -5.17
N PHE A 194 -15.20 -31.77 -6.01
CA PHE A 194 -15.17 -33.24 -6.04
C PHE A 194 -14.17 -33.74 -7.06
N VAL A 195 -13.20 -34.54 -6.60
CA VAL A 195 -12.26 -35.27 -7.47
C VAL A 195 -12.43 -36.74 -7.17
N SER A 196 -12.85 -37.51 -8.18
CA SER A 196 -13.10 -38.96 -8.06
C SER A 196 -13.99 -39.34 -6.86
N GLY A 197 -15.06 -38.56 -6.64
CA GLY A 197 -16.02 -38.79 -5.55
C GLY A 197 -15.54 -38.37 -4.16
N SER A 198 -14.35 -37.78 -4.03
CA SER A 198 -13.82 -37.29 -2.76
C SER A 198 -13.75 -35.75 -2.73
N PRO A 199 -14.17 -35.10 -1.64
CA PRO A 199 -14.05 -33.65 -1.50
C PRO A 199 -12.58 -33.26 -1.32
N GLN A 200 -12.12 -32.31 -2.12
CA GLN A 200 -10.76 -31.76 -2.10
C GLN A 200 -10.83 -30.22 -2.08
N PRO A 201 -9.76 -29.52 -1.63
CA PRO A 201 -9.69 -28.07 -1.78
C PRO A 201 -9.93 -27.63 -3.23
N LEU A 202 -10.75 -26.60 -3.40
CA LEU A 202 -11.05 -26.01 -4.70
C LEU A 202 -9.76 -25.47 -5.32
N GLN A 203 -9.40 -25.91 -6.53
CA GLN A 203 -8.13 -25.48 -7.11
C GLN A 203 -8.26 -24.23 -7.97
N SER A 204 -9.35 -24.10 -8.71
CA SER A 204 -9.57 -23.00 -9.65
C SER A 204 -11.05 -22.70 -9.82
N LEU A 205 -11.36 -21.44 -10.04
CA LEU A 205 -12.61 -20.99 -10.67
C LEU A 205 -12.27 -20.37 -12.02
N THR A 206 -13.18 -20.45 -12.99
CA THR A 206 -13.06 -19.62 -14.20
C THR A 206 -13.43 -18.18 -13.87
N ARG A 207 -13.01 -17.24 -14.71
CA ARG A 207 -13.39 -15.84 -14.58
C ARG A 207 -14.92 -15.68 -14.61
N GLU A 208 -15.57 -16.38 -15.52
CA GLU A 208 -17.02 -16.32 -15.72
C GLU A 208 -17.77 -16.81 -14.49
N GLN A 209 -17.28 -17.88 -13.84
CA GLN A 209 -17.86 -18.36 -12.57
C GLN A 209 -17.73 -17.30 -11.47
N ILE A 210 -16.57 -16.65 -11.36
CA ILE A 210 -16.35 -15.57 -10.39
C ILE A 210 -17.29 -14.40 -10.68
N GLU A 211 -17.37 -13.94 -11.92
CA GLU A 211 -18.29 -12.88 -12.36
C GLU A 211 -19.75 -13.22 -12.03
N GLN A 212 -20.19 -14.44 -12.30
CA GLN A 212 -21.57 -14.88 -12.00
C GLN A 212 -21.87 -14.91 -10.50
N ILE A 213 -20.90 -15.29 -9.66
CA ILE A 213 -21.05 -15.26 -8.20
C ILE A 213 -21.20 -13.82 -7.71
N PHE A 214 -20.29 -12.92 -8.09
CA PHE A 214 -20.31 -11.53 -7.63
C PHE A 214 -21.42 -10.68 -8.28
N ALA A 215 -21.97 -11.10 -9.42
CA ALA A 215 -23.19 -10.54 -9.99
C ALA A 215 -24.48 -11.04 -9.30
N GLY A 216 -24.39 -12.11 -8.50
CA GLY A 216 -25.54 -12.75 -7.83
C GLY A 216 -26.34 -13.72 -8.68
N ALA A 217 -25.84 -14.06 -9.88
CA ALA A 217 -26.44 -15.08 -10.73
C ALA A 217 -26.21 -16.51 -10.19
N VAL A 218 -25.14 -16.70 -9.42
CA VAL A 218 -24.83 -17.93 -8.70
C VAL A 218 -24.73 -17.61 -7.21
N THR A 219 -25.66 -18.16 -6.42
CA THR A 219 -25.74 -17.93 -4.97
C THR A 219 -25.52 -19.20 -4.15
N ASP A 220 -25.27 -20.33 -4.80
CA ASP A 220 -25.04 -21.62 -4.16
C ASP A 220 -23.90 -22.38 -4.86
N TRP A 221 -22.95 -22.90 -4.07
CA TRP A 221 -21.77 -23.62 -4.56
C TRP A 221 -22.14 -24.86 -5.38
N THR A 222 -23.26 -25.52 -5.07
CA THR A 222 -23.71 -26.72 -5.78
C THR A 222 -24.12 -26.44 -7.22
N THR A 223 -24.52 -25.20 -7.55
CA THR A 223 -24.78 -24.77 -8.93
C THR A 223 -23.54 -24.89 -9.82
N LEU A 224 -22.34 -24.80 -9.22
CA LEU A 224 -21.06 -24.98 -9.91
C LEU A 224 -20.52 -26.41 -9.82
N GLY A 225 -21.29 -27.36 -9.27
CA GLY A 225 -20.83 -28.72 -8.99
C GLY A 225 -19.82 -28.81 -7.85
N LEU A 226 -19.75 -27.76 -7.01
CA LEU A 226 -18.87 -27.69 -5.85
C LEU A 226 -19.61 -28.13 -4.58
N ALA A 227 -18.86 -28.39 -3.52
CA ALA A 227 -19.39 -28.77 -2.22
C ALA A 227 -18.92 -27.82 -1.13
N VAL A 228 -19.66 -27.83 -0.03
CA VAL A 228 -19.25 -27.25 1.24
C VAL A 228 -19.15 -28.37 2.27
N SER A 229 -18.02 -28.51 2.94
CA SER A 229 -17.89 -29.45 4.05
C SER A 229 -18.55 -28.87 5.30
N GLY A 230 -19.61 -29.50 5.80
CA GLY A 230 -20.14 -29.22 7.15
C GLY A 230 -20.86 -27.87 7.30
N GLY A 231 -21.74 -27.49 6.37
CA GLY A 231 -22.52 -26.26 6.47
C GLY A 231 -23.49 -26.08 5.31
N SER A 232 -24.01 -24.85 5.18
CA SER A 232 -24.82 -24.45 4.01
C SER A 232 -23.96 -24.36 2.75
N SER A 233 -24.51 -24.81 1.62
CA SER A 233 -23.93 -24.59 0.29
C SER A 233 -24.18 -23.19 -0.27
N THR A 234 -24.98 -22.37 0.41
CA THR A 234 -25.14 -20.95 0.08
C THR A 234 -23.79 -20.24 0.08
N ILE A 235 -23.59 -19.38 -0.92
CA ILE A 235 -22.38 -18.57 -1.03
C ILE A 235 -22.52 -17.35 -0.12
N ASP A 236 -21.62 -17.23 0.85
CA ASP A 236 -21.46 -16.01 1.63
C ASP A 236 -20.50 -15.06 0.88
N LEU A 237 -20.93 -13.82 0.62
CA LEU A 237 -20.09 -12.84 -0.07
C LEU A 237 -19.37 -11.96 0.94
N CYS A 238 -18.04 -12.00 0.95
CA CYS A 238 -17.23 -10.97 1.59
C CYS A 238 -16.90 -9.91 0.55
N LEU A 239 -17.46 -8.71 0.70
CA LEU A 239 -17.32 -7.60 -0.25
C LEU A 239 -16.37 -6.52 0.26
N ARG A 240 -15.90 -5.66 -0.64
CA ARG A 240 -15.07 -4.50 -0.30
C ARG A 240 -15.88 -3.22 -0.37
N SER A 241 -15.67 -2.31 0.58
CA SER A 241 -16.37 -1.01 0.59
C SER A 241 -15.96 -0.15 -0.62
N ALA A 242 -16.83 0.77 -1.03
CA ALA A 242 -16.48 1.81 -1.99
C ALA A 242 -15.21 2.58 -1.55
N GLY A 243 -14.36 2.93 -2.52
CA GLY A 243 -13.06 3.55 -2.27
C GLY A 243 -11.92 2.58 -1.96
N SER A 244 -12.20 1.27 -1.85
CA SER A 244 -11.20 0.21 -1.92
C SER A 244 -10.61 0.12 -3.32
N GLY A 245 -9.30 0.29 -3.48
CA GLY A 245 -8.69 0.12 -4.80
C GLY A 245 -8.58 -1.34 -5.22
N THR A 246 -8.64 -2.30 -4.30
CA THR A 246 -8.80 -3.72 -4.64
C THR A 246 -10.15 -4.01 -5.28
N LYS A 247 -11.22 -3.31 -4.85
CA LYS A 247 -12.54 -3.37 -5.50
C LYS A 247 -12.50 -2.73 -6.87
N ALA A 248 -11.90 -1.55 -6.96
CA ALA A 248 -11.70 -0.89 -8.23
C ALA A 248 -10.88 -1.76 -9.19
N THR A 249 -9.83 -2.42 -8.72
CA THR A 249 -9.05 -3.33 -9.55
C THR A 249 -9.89 -4.52 -10.00
N ALA A 250 -10.61 -5.17 -9.08
CA ALA A 250 -11.48 -6.29 -9.44
C ALA A 250 -12.50 -5.90 -10.52
N ASP A 251 -13.11 -4.72 -10.39
CA ASP A 251 -14.01 -4.16 -11.39
C ASP A 251 -13.32 -3.98 -12.76
N GLU A 252 -12.13 -3.38 -12.79
CA GLU A 252 -11.41 -3.11 -14.04
C GLU A 252 -10.83 -4.37 -14.71
N VAL A 253 -10.36 -5.35 -13.93
CA VAL A 253 -9.57 -6.47 -14.47
C VAL A 253 -10.24 -7.82 -14.38
N LEU A 254 -11.20 -7.99 -13.46
CA LEU A 254 -11.85 -9.27 -13.17
C LEU A 254 -13.33 -9.28 -13.59
N PHE A 255 -14.08 -8.21 -13.36
CA PHE A 255 -15.52 -8.10 -13.62
C PHE A 255 -15.83 -7.37 -14.94
N VAL A 256 -15.31 -7.87 -16.07
CA VAL A 256 -15.46 -7.15 -17.36
C VAL A 256 -16.70 -7.53 -18.13
N ASN A 257 -17.27 -8.72 -17.87
CA ASN A 257 -18.48 -9.17 -18.56
C ASN A 257 -19.75 -9.01 -17.70
N ALA A 258 -19.62 -9.02 -16.38
CA ALA A 258 -20.70 -8.78 -15.45
C ALA A 258 -20.17 -8.07 -14.20
N ASN A 259 -20.80 -6.95 -13.85
CA ASN A 259 -20.39 -6.12 -12.72
C ASN A 259 -20.76 -6.79 -11.40
N GLU A 260 -19.98 -6.49 -10.34
CA GLU A 260 -20.36 -6.83 -8.97
C GLU A 260 -21.66 -6.09 -8.60
N THR A 261 -22.66 -6.84 -8.13
CA THR A 261 -23.90 -6.27 -7.62
C THR A 261 -23.66 -5.69 -6.22
N ASP A 262 -24.27 -4.55 -5.91
CA ASP A 262 -24.29 -4.05 -4.54
C ASP A 262 -25.23 -4.92 -3.69
N PHE A 263 -24.70 -5.61 -2.69
CA PHE A 263 -25.48 -6.43 -1.75
C PHE A 263 -25.46 -5.79 -0.35
N PRO A 264 -26.39 -4.88 -0.03
CA PRO A 264 -26.35 -4.11 1.22
C PRO A 264 -26.39 -4.97 2.50
N SER A 265 -26.91 -6.20 2.41
CA SER A 265 -26.98 -7.15 3.53
C SER A 265 -25.69 -7.94 3.75
N GLN A 266 -24.70 -7.82 2.85
CA GLN A 266 -23.43 -8.54 2.93
C GLN A 266 -22.37 -7.69 3.65
N PRO A 267 -21.36 -8.33 4.29
CA PRO A 267 -20.29 -7.61 4.95
C PRO A 267 -19.41 -6.84 3.94
N PHE A 268 -19.28 -5.53 4.16
CA PHE A 268 -18.36 -4.66 3.42
C PHE A 268 -17.10 -4.37 4.23
N ASN A 269 -15.95 -4.61 3.60
CA ASN A 269 -14.64 -4.57 4.23
C ASN A 269 -13.80 -3.41 3.66
N SER A 270 -13.39 -2.48 4.53
CA SER A 270 -12.62 -1.29 4.13
C SER A 270 -11.18 -1.63 3.73
N GLY A 271 -10.53 -2.53 4.47
CA GLY A 271 -9.15 -2.94 4.26
C GLY A 271 -8.98 -4.45 4.01
N SER A 272 -7.77 -4.80 3.58
CA SER A 272 -7.35 -6.18 3.31
C SER A 272 -7.40 -7.07 4.56
N GLY A 273 -7.04 -6.53 5.72
CA GLY A 273 -7.17 -7.24 7.01
C GLY A 273 -8.61 -7.62 7.33
N ASN A 274 -9.56 -6.69 7.15
CA ASN A 274 -10.99 -6.97 7.35
C ASN A 274 -11.50 -8.05 6.40
N MET A 275 -11.08 -7.98 5.12
CA MET A 275 -11.41 -9.01 4.12
C MET A 275 -10.90 -10.40 4.53
N ALA A 276 -9.64 -10.48 4.97
CA ALA A 276 -9.06 -11.73 5.46
C ALA A 276 -9.85 -12.29 6.65
N THR A 277 -10.22 -11.44 7.62
CA THR A 277 -11.06 -11.84 8.75
C THR A 277 -12.44 -12.32 8.31
N CYS A 278 -13.10 -11.60 7.39
CA CYS A 278 -14.42 -11.97 6.87
C CYS A 278 -14.38 -13.39 6.31
N VAL A 279 -13.47 -13.66 5.38
CA VAL A 279 -13.40 -14.99 4.73
C VAL A 279 -12.96 -16.09 5.71
N SER A 280 -12.06 -15.77 6.65
CA SER A 280 -11.60 -16.72 7.67
C SER A 280 -12.70 -17.11 8.67
N THR A 281 -13.72 -16.26 8.87
CA THR A 281 -14.81 -16.47 9.84
C THR A 281 -16.11 -16.95 9.19
N HIS A 282 -16.20 -16.94 7.86
CA HIS A 282 -17.34 -17.42 7.08
C HIS A 282 -16.87 -18.59 6.18
N PRO A 283 -16.93 -19.85 6.65
CA PRO A 283 -16.27 -20.97 5.95
C PRO A 283 -16.83 -21.31 4.56
N SER A 284 -18.05 -20.89 4.24
CA SER A 284 -18.67 -21.03 2.91
C SER A 284 -18.49 -19.79 2.03
N SER A 285 -17.64 -18.84 2.42
CA SER A 285 -17.54 -17.56 1.73
C SER A 285 -16.60 -17.54 0.53
N ILE A 286 -16.72 -16.48 -0.24
CA ILE A 286 -15.77 -16.04 -1.27
C ILE A 286 -15.52 -14.54 -1.13
N GLY A 287 -14.29 -14.13 -1.44
CA GLY A 287 -13.88 -12.73 -1.50
C GLY A 287 -12.69 -12.54 -2.43
N TYR A 288 -12.23 -11.30 -2.54
CA TYR A 288 -11.02 -10.94 -3.29
C TYR A 288 -10.13 -10.00 -2.48
N ILE A 289 -8.82 -10.21 -2.57
CA ILE A 289 -7.82 -9.56 -1.73
C ILE A 289 -6.50 -9.37 -2.50
N ASP A 290 -5.67 -8.41 -2.10
CA ASP A 290 -4.27 -8.32 -2.53
C ASP A 290 -3.48 -9.56 -2.16
N SER A 291 -2.62 -10.03 -3.06
CA SER A 291 -1.98 -11.34 -2.88
C SER A 291 -0.99 -11.38 -1.71
N ASP A 292 -0.43 -10.23 -1.31
CA ASP A 292 0.49 -10.14 -0.17
C ASP A 292 -0.20 -10.29 1.19
N SER A 293 -1.54 -10.24 1.24
CA SER A 293 -2.33 -10.55 2.43
C SER A 293 -2.75 -12.03 2.52
N VAL A 294 -2.60 -12.83 1.46
CA VAL A 294 -2.94 -14.27 1.46
C VAL A 294 -2.20 -15.07 2.55
N PRO A 295 -0.89 -14.84 2.82
CA PRO A 295 -0.19 -15.54 3.90
C PRO A 295 -0.79 -15.28 5.30
N GLY A 296 -1.58 -14.22 5.47
CA GLY A 296 -2.24 -13.87 6.72
C GLY A 296 -3.63 -14.50 6.90
N LEU A 297 -4.11 -15.31 5.95
CA LEU A 297 -5.40 -16.00 6.08
C LEU A 297 -5.38 -17.02 7.22
N THR A 298 -6.53 -17.19 7.88
CA THR A 298 -6.71 -18.12 9.00
C THR A 298 -8.00 -18.93 8.81
N GLY A 299 -8.38 -19.76 9.77
CA GLY A 299 -9.64 -20.53 9.69
C GLY A 299 -9.69 -21.53 8.53
N GLY A 300 -8.54 -21.89 7.98
CA GLY A 300 -8.43 -22.75 6.79
C GLY A 300 -8.85 -22.08 5.49
N ALA A 301 -9.12 -20.76 5.47
CA ALA A 301 -9.33 -20.00 4.24
C ALA A 301 -8.09 -20.04 3.34
N TYR A 302 -8.30 -20.00 2.03
CA TYR A 302 -7.22 -20.17 1.06
C TYR A 302 -7.51 -19.47 -0.27
N ALA A 303 -6.46 -19.21 -1.05
CA ALA A 303 -6.56 -18.62 -2.37
C ALA A 303 -6.84 -19.69 -3.44
N VAL A 304 -7.63 -19.34 -4.45
CA VAL A 304 -7.93 -20.19 -5.61
C VAL A 304 -7.39 -19.57 -6.89
N LYS A 305 -7.06 -20.42 -7.87
CA LYS A 305 -6.62 -19.97 -9.19
C LYS A 305 -7.78 -19.33 -9.96
N ILE A 306 -7.44 -18.39 -10.83
CA ILE A 306 -8.39 -17.75 -11.77
C ILE A 306 -8.08 -18.30 -13.16
N GLY A 307 -8.98 -19.12 -13.72
CA GLY A 307 -8.79 -19.78 -15.01
C GLY A 307 -7.51 -20.63 -15.08
N GLY A 308 -7.10 -21.24 -13.97
CA GLY A 308 -5.86 -22.01 -13.86
C GLY A 308 -4.59 -21.18 -13.57
N ALA A 309 -4.67 -19.85 -13.59
CA ALA A 309 -3.56 -18.96 -13.28
C ALA A 309 -3.46 -18.69 -11.76
N SER A 310 -2.24 -18.77 -11.22
CA SER A 310 -1.97 -18.49 -9.80
C SER A 310 -1.49 -17.06 -9.60
N ALA A 311 -2.08 -16.37 -8.62
CA ALA A 311 -1.49 -15.12 -8.15
C ALA A 311 -0.08 -15.38 -7.56
N PRO A 312 0.85 -14.42 -7.69
CA PRO A 312 2.15 -14.48 -7.03
C PRO A 312 2.03 -14.77 -5.54
N SER A 313 2.77 -15.79 -5.09
CA SER A 313 2.68 -16.37 -3.74
C SER A 313 3.98 -16.28 -2.93
N GLY A 314 4.86 -15.33 -3.26
CA GLY A 314 6.16 -15.20 -2.61
C GLY A 314 7.28 -16.01 -3.26
N THR A 315 6.98 -16.79 -4.32
CA THR A 315 7.95 -17.66 -5.01
C THR A 315 8.40 -17.08 -6.36
N ALA A 316 9.64 -17.39 -6.76
CA ALA A 316 10.25 -16.87 -7.99
C ALA A 316 9.46 -17.22 -9.27
N ALA A 317 8.87 -18.41 -9.36
CA ALA A 317 8.10 -18.84 -10.53
C ALA A 317 6.82 -18.01 -10.71
N SER A 318 6.07 -17.80 -9.61
CA SER A 318 4.83 -17.02 -9.64
C SER A 318 5.07 -15.54 -9.96
N LYS A 319 6.25 -15.01 -9.59
CA LYS A 319 6.70 -13.67 -9.98
C LYS A 319 6.87 -13.52 -11.50
N LEU A 320 7.44 -14.54 -12.16
CA LEU A 320 7.66 -14.53 -13.61
C LEU A 320 6.34 -14.45 -14.38
N ASP A 321 5.30 -15.15 -13.92
CA ASP A 321 3.98 -15.09 -14.57
C ASP A 321 3.37 -13.68 -14.52
N LEU A 322 3.52 -12.97 -13.40
CA LEU A 322 3.12 -11.55 -13.30
C LEU A 322 3.98 -10.67 -14.21
N ALA A 323 5.31 -10.82 -14.14
CA ALA A 323 6.27 -10.08 -14.94
C ALA A 323 6.04 -10.22 -16.46
N CYS A 324 5.61 -11.39 -16.90
CA CYS A 324 5.36 -11.71 -18.30
C CYS A 324 3.92 -11.49 -18.76
N GLY A 325 3.05 -10.98 -17.88
CA GLY A 325 1.64 -10.76 -18.18
C GLY A 325 0.81 -12.03 -18.32
N ARG A 326 1.35 -13.20 -17.93
CA ARG A 326 0.61 -14.49 -17.90
C ARG A 326 -0.44 -14.50 -16.78
N TYR A 327 -0.22 -13.71 -15.73
CA TYR A 327 -1.24 -13.38 -14.73
C TYR A 327 -1.75 -11.94 -14.96
N PRO A 328 -2.96 -11.71 -15.50
CA PRO A 328 -3.43 -10.37 -15.90
C PRO A 328 -4.19 -9.60 -14.81
N PHE A 329 -4.44 -10.22 -13.66
CA PHE A 329 -5.31 -9.69 -12.59
C PHE A 329 -4.52 -8.83 -11.60
N TRP A 330 -4.02 -7.69 -12.08
CA TRP A 330 -3.23 -6.74 -11.32
C TRP A 330 -3.51 -5.31 -11.77
N ALA A 331 -3.21 -4.35 -10.89
CA ALA A 331 -3.19 -2.92 -11.18
C ALA A 331 -1.88 -2.30 -10.69
N ASN A 332 -1.59 -1.07 -11.08
CA ASN A 332 -0.38 -0.38 -10.61
C ASN A 332 -0.62 0.13 -9.18
N TRP A 333 0.38 -0.05 -8.31
CA TRP A 333 0.44 0.70 -7.06
C TRP A 333 1.05 2.06 -7.32
N ASN A 334 0.32 3.10 -6.94
CA ASN A 334 0.62 4.47 -7.24
C ASN A 334 0.98 5.20 -5.94
N VAL A 335 2.14 5.85 -5.94
CA VAL A 335 2.42 6.90 -4.96
C VAL A 335 1.78 8.19 -5.43
N VAL A 336 0.85 8.69 -4.63
CA VAL A 336 0.16 9.96 -4.85
C VAL A 336 0.86 11.04 -4.06
N LYS A 337 1.28 12.12 -4.70
CA LYS A 337 1.87 13.27 -4.01
C LYS A 337 1.19 14.57 -4.45
N ARG A 338 1.24 15.57 -3.59
CA ARG A 338 0.83 16.94 -3.92
C ARG A 338 1.72 17.50 -5.03
N THR A 339 1.13 18.29 -5.93
CA THR A 339 1.89 19.06 -6.92
C THR A 339 2.52 20.32 -6.31
N THR A 340 1.95 20.81 -5.21
CA THR A 340 2.52 21.90 -4.41
C THR A 340 3.68 21.40 -3.57
N SER A 341 4.78 22.17 -3.52
CA SER A 341 5.97 21.83 -2.72
C SER A 341 5.63 21.63 -1.24
N LEU A 342 6.02 20.48 -0.69
CA LEU A 342 5.84 20.19 0.73
C LEU A 342 6.62 21.12 1.64
N ASP A 343 7.80 21.61 1.22
CA ASP A 343 8.62 22.51 2.04
C ASP A 343 7.85 23.78 2.41
N THR A 344 7.00 24.26 1.49
CA THR A 344 6.16 25.44 1.73
C THR A 344 5.00 25.16 2.70
N LEU A 345 4.55 23.91 2.77
CA LEU A 345 3.41 23.49 3.60
C LEU A 345 3.85 23.08 5.01
N THR A 346 5.05 22.50 5.14
CA THR A 346 5.60 22.04 6.43
C THR A 346 6.52 23.08 7.07
N GLY A 347 7.07 24.01 6.28
CA GLY A 347 8.09 24.96 6.74
C GLY A 347 9.46 24.32 6.99
N VAL A 348 9.63 23.04 6.66
CA VAL A 348 10.88 22.29 6.84
C VAL A 348 11.54 22.09 5.49
N ALA A 349 12.65 22.78 5.25
CA ALA A 349 13.41 22.68 4.01
C ALA A 349 13.89 21.23 3.76
N GLY A 350 13.79 20.77 2.52
CA GLY A 350 14.23 19.43 2.11
C GLY A 350 13.19 18.33 2.33
N THR A 351 11.99 18.63 2.84
CA THR A 351 10.87 17.68 2.97
C THR A 351 10.48 17.13 1.59
N GLN A 352 10.32 18.00 0.59
CA GLN A 352 9.98 17.64 -0.78
C GLN A 352 11.05 16.74 -1.40
N ALA A 353 12.32 17.15 -1.28
CA ALA A 353 13.46 16.37 -1.77
C ALA A 353 13.53 14.97 -1.11
N LYS A 354 13.19 14.88 0.18
CA LYS A 354 13.15 13.58 0.88
C LYS A 354 11.97 12.72 0.42
N LEU A 355 10.80 13.30 0.15
CA LEU A 355 9.69 12.56 -0.44
C LEU A 355 10.05 12.04 -1.83
N ASP A 356 10.67 12.88 -2.67
CA ASP A 356 11.12 12.45 -4.00
C ASP A 356 12.16 11.33 -3.91
N SER A 357 13.09 11.41 -2.95
CA SER A 357 14.05 10.32 -2.66
C SER A 357 13.36 9.02 -2.22
N LEU A 358 12.32 9.11 -1.39
CA LEU A 358 11.52 7.94 -0.99
C LEU A 358 10.87 7.29 -2.21
N ILE A 359 10.26 8.08 -3.09
CA ILE A 359 9.59 7.57 -4.31
C ILE A 359 10.59 6.94 -5.27
N THR A 360 11.73 7.58 -5.53
CA THR A 360 12.80 6.99 -6.35
C THR A 360 13.25 5.66 -5.78
N ASN A 361 13.47 5.58 -4.46
CA ASN A 361 13.88 4.33 -3.83
C ASN A 361 12.79 3.25 -3.86
N MET A 362 11.51 3.61 -3.82
CA MET A 362 10.41 2.67 -4.07
C MET A 362 10.51 2.13 -5.51
N VAL A 363 10.66 3.00 -6.51
CA VAL A 363 10.81 2.55 -7.91
C VAL A 363 12.00 1.61 -8.09
N ASP A 364 13.15 1.94 -7.49
CA ASP A 364 14.39 1.19 -7.70
C ASP A 364 14.47 -0.10 -6.86
N ASN A 365 13.83 -0.13 -5.69
CA ASN A 365 13.95 -1.23 -4.72
C ASN A 365 12.59 -1.86 -4.42
N ASN A 366 12.57 -3.19 -4.41
CA ASN A 366 11.38 -3.95 -4.06
C ASN A 366 11.62 -4.66 -2.71
N PRO A 367 11.05 -4.16 -1.59
CA PRO A 367 11.17 -4.82 -0.29
C PRO A 367 10.42 -6.15 -0.21
N LEU A 368 9.57 -6.48 -1.20
CA LEU A 368 8.74 -7.68 -1.24
C LEU A 368 8.81 -8.38 -2.61
N PRO A 369 10.01 -8.81 -3.04
CA PRO A 369 10.24 -9.28 -4.40
C PRO A 369 9.46 -10.56 -4.76
N GLY A 370 8.87 -11.26 -3.79
CA GLY A 370 8.07 -12.46 -4.03
C GLY A 370 6.60 -12.21 -4.40
N PHE A 371 6.07 -11.02 -4.16
CA PHE A 371 4.65 -10.68 -4.43
C PHE A 371 4.51 -9.57 -5.48
N TRP A 372 5.50 -8.69 -5.57
CA TRP A 372 5.44 -7.46 -6.35
C TRP A 372 6.44 -7.51 -7.49
N VAL A 373 6.11 -6.85 -8.60
CA VAL A 373 7.00 -6.71 -9.75
C VAL A 373 7.23 -5.22 -9.99
N LYS A 374 8.51 -4.79 -10.03
CA LYS A 374 8.86 -3.42 -10.40
C LYS A 374 8.48 -3.14 -11.85
N LEU A 375 7.78 -2.02 -12.08
CA LEU A 375 7.29 -1.64 -13.40
C LEU A 375 8.41 -1.12 -14.31
N PHE A 376 9.39 -0.41 -13.74
CA PHE A 376 10.43 0.28 -14.49
C PHE A 376 11.78 0.13 -13.79
N SER A 377 12.75 -0.49 -14.46
CA SER A 377 14.17 -0.30 -14.16
C SER A 377 14.97 -0.58 -15.42
N ALA A 378 15.73 0.42 -15.88
CA ALA A 378 16.60 0.26 -17.05
C ALA A 378 17.76 -0.73 -16.79
N ALA A 379 18.14 -0.94 -15.52
CA ALA A 379 19.25 -1.80 -15.14
C ALA A 379 18.83 -3.26 -14.86
N THR A 380 17.65 -3.46 -14.25
CA THR A 380 17.12 -4.80 -13.90
C THR A 380 15.59 -4.84 -14.09
N PRO A 381 15.08 -4.98 -15.32
CA PRO A 381 13.63 -5.04 -15.54
C PRO A 381 13.06 -6.26 -14.82
N GLU A 382 12.17 -6.02 -13.86
CA GLU A 382 11.40 -7.10 -13.22
C GLU A 382 10.11 -7.35 -14.00
N SER A 383 9.46 -6.31 -14.52
CA SER A 383 8.33 -6.44 -15.43
C SER A 383 8.78 -6.43 -16.87
N PHE A 384 8.09 -7.21 -17.70
CA PHE A 384 8.18 -7.20 -19.16
C PHE A 384 6.90 -6.68 -19.81
N VAL A 385 5.94 -6.26 -18.99
CA VAL A 385 4.64 -5.79 -19.43
C VAL A 385 4.21 -4.53 -18.66
N LEU A 386 3.32 -3.76 -19.28
CA LEU A 386 2.76 -2.53 -18.72
C LEU A 386 1.27 -2.42 -19.03
N LYS A 387 0.57 -1.62 -18.22
CA LYS A 387 -0.81 -1.18 -18.41
C LYS A 387 -0.86 0.35 -18.34
N ASN A 388 -1.38 0.98 -19.39
CA ASN A 388 -1.58 2.44 -19.41
C ASN A 388 -2.81 2.86 -18.61
N GLN A 389 -3.80 1.97 -18.53
CA GLN A 389 -5.01 2.09 -17.73
C GLN A 389 -5.19 0.77 -16.98
N ASP A 390 -5.80 0.76 -15.80
CA ASP A 390 -5.94 -0.48 -15.00
C ASP A 390 -6.70 -1.58 -15.77
N ARG A 391 -7.73 -1.20 -16.54
CA ARG A 391 -8.46 -2.07 -17.51
C ARG A 391 -7.73 -2.35 -18.81
N GLY A 392 -6.76 -1.51 -19.15
CA GLY A 392 -6.13 -1.46 -20.46
C GLY A 392 -5.44 -2.76 -20.84
N PRO A 393 -5.25 -3.01 -22.15
CA PRO A 393 -4.55 -4.20 -22.60
C PRO A 393 -3.12 -4.23 -22.04
N ILE A 394 -2.66 -5.43 -21.72
CA ILE A 394 -1.28 -5.66 -21.33
C ILE A 394 -0.39 -5.45 -22.56
N SER A 395 0.56 -4.54 -22.46
CA SER A 395 1.52 -4.23 -23.52
C SER A 395 2.90 -4.71 -23.15
N TYR A 396 3.60 -5.42 -24.06
CA TYR A 396 4.97 -5.85 -23.84
C TYR A 396 5.95 -4.69 -24.02
N ILE A 397 6.95 -4.61 -23.14
CA ILE A 397 8.10 -3.73 -23.33
C ILE A 397 9.08 -4.35 -24.34
N GLY A 398 9.85 -3.51 -25.03
CA GLY A 398 10.83 -3.98 -26.02
C GLY A 398 11.80 -5.01 -25.43
N GLY A 399 11.92 -6.19 -26.06
CA GLY A 399 12.74 -7.31 -25.60
C GLY A 399 12.09 -8.23 -24.55
N GLY A 400 10.94 -7.85 -24.00
CA GLY A 400 10.23 -8.62 -22.97
C GLY A 400 9.72 -9.98 -23.45
N GLU A 401 9.26 -10.07 -24.70
CA GLU A 401 8.82 -11.34 -25.28
C GLU A 401 9.90 -12.42 -25.26
N THR A 402 11.16 -12.06 -25.48
CA THR A 402 12.27 -13.02 -25.48
C THR A 402 12.56 -13.54 -24.08
N ALA A 403 12.51 -12.66 -23.07
CA ALA A 403 12.66 -13.04 -21.67
C ALA A 403 11.51 -13.96 -21.19
N CYS A 404 10.31 -13.76 -21.74
CA CYS A 404 9.09 -14.47 -21.38
C CYS A 404 8.79 -15.74 -22.19
N ARG A 405 9.68 -16.16 -23.09
CA ARG A 405 9.58 -17.43 -23.85
C ARG A 405 10.29 -18.60 -23.18
N GLN A 406 11.10 -18.34 -22.16
CA GLN A 406 11.66 -19.36 -21.26
C GLN A 406 10.60 -19.78 -20.23
#